data_AF-A0A645H3C8-F1
#
_entry.id   AF-A0A645H3C8-F1
#
_cell.length_a   1.000
_cell.length_b   1.000
_cell.length_c   1.000
_cell.angle_alpha   90.00
_cell.angle_beta   90.00
_cell.angle_gamma   90.00
#
_symmetry.space_group_name_H-M   'P 1'
#
loop_
_entity.id
_entity.type
_entity.pdbx_description
1 polymer ?
#
loop_
_entity_poly.entity_id
_entity_poly.type
_entity_poly.pdbx_seq_one_letter_code
_entity_poly.pdbx_strand_id
1 'polypeptide(L)' 'MAEAIVTSGGVSTKEIDPSTMKSKIIENLSFAGEVIDVDAYTGGYNVQIALSTGYIAGSKLGD' A
#
# COMPACT_ATOMS: atom_id res chain seq x y z
N MET A 1 -11.60 -13.50 22.29
CA MET A 1 -11.34 -13.24 20.87
C MET A 1 -10.48 -12.01 20.81
N ALA A 2 -9.30 -12.06 20.19
CA ALA A 2 -8.53 -10.86 19.92
C ALA A 2 -9.08 -10.25 18.64
N GLU A 3 -9.58 -9.02 18.69
CA GLU A 3 -9.93 -8.27 17.48
C GLU A 3 -8.64 -7.87 16.76
N ALA A 4 -8.57 -8.13 15.46
CA ALA A 4 -7.47 -7.68 14.63
C ALA A 4 -7.66 -6.18 14.31
N ILE A 5 -6.60 -5.40 14.51
CA ILE A 5 -6.58 -3.95 14.20
C ILE A 5 -5.90 -3.68 12.86
N VAL A 6 -5.09 -4.63 12.37
CA VAL A 6 -4.35 -4.57 11.12
C VAL A 6 -4.17 -5.99 10.58
N THR A 7 -4.04 -6.10 9.26
CA THR A 7 -3.68 -7.34 8.56
C THR A 7 -2.19 -7.37 8.26
N SER A 8 -1.47 -8.40 8.70
CA SER A 8 -0.11 -8.68 8.21
C SER A 8 -0.19 -9.53 6.93
N GLY A 9 0.61 -9.21 5.92
CA GLY A 9 0.51 -9.80 4.59
C GLY A 9 -0.24 -8.90 3.59
N GLY A 10 -0.37 -9.35 2.35
CA GLY A 10 -1.06 -8.61 1.30
C GLY A 10 -0.41 -8.80 -0.06
N VAL A 11 -0.57 -7.81 -0.94
CA VAL A 11 0.11 -7.77 -2.24
C VAL A 11 1.61 -7.55 -2.01
N SER A 12 2.41 -8.43 -2.61
CA SER A 12 3.87 -8.42 -2.48
C SER A 12 4.48 -7.08 -2.89
N THR A 13 5.20 -6.44 -1.98
CA THR A 13 5.94 -5.18 -2.27
C THR A 13 7.00 -5.35 -3.37
N LYS A 14 7.45 -6.58 -3.64
CA LYS A 14 8.39 -6.86 -4.74
C LYS A 14 7.76 -6.63 -6.11
N GLU A 15 6.44 -6.74 -6.22
CA GLU A 15 5.66 -6.62 -7.45
C GLU A 15 5.11 -5.19 -7.66
N ILE A 16 5.44 -4.26 -6.77
CA ILE A 16 5.03 -2.87 -6.81
C ILE A 16 6.26 -1.99 -7.03
N ASP A 17 6.16 -0.99 -7.91
CA ASP A 17 7.15 0.08 -8.00
C ASP A 17 6.93 1.09 -6.86
N PRO A 18 7.86 1.24 -5.92
CA PRO A 18 7.68 2.10 -4.75
C PRO A 18 7.62 3.60 -5.09
N SER A 19 8.07 4.01 -6.28
CA SER A 19 8.06 5.42 -6.72
C SER A 19 6.73 5.85 -7.34
N THR A 20 5.93 4.89 -7.80
CA THR A 20 4.65 5.13 -8.49
C THR A 20 3.46 4.40 -7.91
N MET A 21 3.71 3.41 -7.05
CA MET A 21 2.74 2.45 -6.54
C MET A 21 2.01 1.61 -7.61
N LYS A 22 2.53 1.61 -8.85
CA LYS A 22 2.01 0.79 -9.95
C LYS A 22 2.48 -0.65 -9.83
N SER A 23 1.66 -1.57 -10.32
CA SER A 23 2.03 -2.97 -10.51
C SER A 23 3.13 -3.09 -11.56
N LYS A 24 4.12 -3.93 -11.29
CA LYS A 24 5.16 -4.33 -12.25
C LYS A 24 4.68 -5.41 -13.22
N ILE A 25 3.49 -5.97 -13.00
CA ILE A 25 2.95 -7.12 -13.74
C ILE A 25 1.78 -6.69 -14.63
N ILE A 26 0.87 -5.87 -14.11
CA ILE A 26 -0.35 -5.45 -14.79
C ILE A 26 -0.30 -3.94 -15.06
N GLU A 27 -0.34 -3.56 -16.32
CA GLU A 27 -0.44 -2.15 -16.71
C GLU A 27 -1.73 -1.50 -16.18
N ASN A 28 -1.66 -0.21 -15.85
CA ASN A 28 -2.78 0.59 -15.34
C ASN A 28 -3.40 0.08 -14.03
N LEU A 29 -2.67 -0.71 -13.25
CA LEU A 29 -3.05 -1.14 -11.90
C LEU A 29 -2.11 -0.53 -10.86
N SER A 30 -2.67 0.08 -9.82
CA SER A 30 -1.91 0.60 -8.67
C SER A 30 -2.50 0.09 -7.37
N PHE A 31 -1.67 -0.02 -6.34
CA PHE A 31 -2.07 -0.45 -5.00
C PHE A 31 -1.73 0.62 -3.96
N ALA A 32 -2.55 0.75 -2.92
CA ALA A 32 -2.31 1.67 -1.82
C ALA A 32 -2.98 1.17 -0.53
N GLY A 33 -2.43 1.56 0.62
CA GLY A 33 -2.97 1.21 1.93
C GLY A 33 -2.76 -0.26 2.32
N GLU A 34 -3.62 -0.72 3.24
CA GLU A 34 -3.50 -2.00 3.95
C GLU A 34 -3.63 -3.24 3.06
N VAL A 35 -3.98 -3.08 1.78
CA VAL A 35 -3.99 -4.20 0.81
C VAL A 35 -2.57 -4.66 0.45
N ILE A 36 -1.57 -3.81 0.67
CA ILE A 36 -0.17 -4.10 0.40
C ILE A 36 0.42 -4.83 1.60
N ASP A 37 1.37 -5.72 1.37
CA ASP A 37 2.18 -6.40 2.40
C ASP A 37 3.12 -5.41 3.13
N VAL A 38 2.51 -4.48 3.87
CA VAL A 38 3.15 -3.50 4.76
C VAL A 38 2.21 -3.25 5.94
N ASP A 39 2.61 -3.71 7.11
CA ASP A 39 1.96 -3.43 8.38
C ASP A 39 2.91 -2.80 9.40
N ALA A 40 2.35 -2.09 10.36
CA ALA A 40 3.09 -1.44 11.42
C ALA A 40 2.36 -1.54 12.77
N TYR A 41 3.08 -1.25 13.85
CA TYR A 41 2.48 -1.11 15.17
C TYR A 41 1.41 0.00 15.21
N THR A 42 0.60 -0.01 16.26
CA THR A 42 -0.33 1.08 16.56
C THR A 42 0.42 2.39 16.86
N GLY A 43 -0.26 3.53 16.72
CA GLY A 43 0.36 4.86 16.87
C GLY A 43 0.26 5.74 15.61
N GLY A 44 -0.62 5.39 14.68
CA GLY A 44 -0.87 6.15 13.46
C GLY A 44 -0.07 5.71 12.23
N TYR A 45 0.84 4.74 12.38
CA TYR A 45 1.71 4.29 11.29
C TYR A 45 0.94 3.68 10.12
N ASN A 46 -0.05 2.81 10.35
CA ASN A 46 -0.86 2.23 9.27
C ASN A 46 -1.66 3.31 8.52
N VAL A 47 -2.16 4.34 9.22
CA VAL A 47 -2.82 5.49 8.59
C VAL A 47 -1.83 6.31 7.76
N GLN A 48 -0.62 6.54 8.29
CA GLN A 48 0.44 7.22 7.55
C GLN A 48 0.84 6.45 6.29
N ILE A 49 0.95 5.12 6.36
CA ILE A 49 1.22 4.23 5.22
C ILE A 49 0.10 4.39 4.18
N ALA A 50 -1.17 4.31 4.60
CA ALA A 50 -2.31 4.45 3.71
C ALA A 50 -2.35 5.81 3.00
N LEU A 51 -2.11 6.91 3.73
CA LEU A 51 -2.10 8.25 3.15
C LEU A 51 -0.91 8.46 2.21
N SER A 52 0.28 8.02 2.60
CA SER A 52 1.50 8.20 1.81
C SER A 52 1.44 7.41 0.50
N THR A 53 1.04 6.13 0.57
CA THR A 53 0.91 5.28 -0.62
C THR A 53 -0.23 5.75 -1.53
N GLY A 54 -1.38 6.15 -0.96
CA GLY A 54 -2.50 6.70 -1.71
C GLY A 54 -2.14 7.99 -2.46
N TYR A 55 -1.37 8.87 -1.83
CA TYR A 55 -0.88 10.10 -2.47
C TYR A 55 0.03 9.79 -3.67
N ILE A 56 1.01 8.89 -3.51
CA ILE A 56 1.91 8.52 -4.61
C ILE A 56 1.11 7.84 -5.74
N ALA A 57 0.25 6.88 -5.42
CA ALA A 57 -0.57 6.18 -6.41
C ALA A 57 -1.45 7.16 -7.21
N GLY A 58 -2.11 8.10 -6.53
CA GLY A 58 -2.99 9.08 -7.16
C GLY A 58 -2.26 10.16 -7.96
N SER A 59 -1.13 10.67 -7.45
CA SER A 59 -0.32 11.69 -8.14
C SER A 59 0.39 11.18 -9.39
N LYS A 60 0.43 9.85 -9.57
CA LYS A 60 1.06 9.16 -10.70
C LYS A 60 0.06 8.56 -11.70
N LEU A 61 -1.23 8.86 -11.54
CA LEU A 61 -2.26 8.57 -12.52
C LEU A 61 -2.10 9.48 -13.76
N GLY A 62 -1.32 9.05 -14.74
CA GLY A 62 -1.10 9.78 -16.00
C GLY A 62 0.34 9.77 -16.51
N ASP A 63 1.30 9.43 -15.64
CA ASP A 63 2.63 8.95 -16.05
C ASP A 63 2.50 7.57 -16.73
#